data_AF-A0A7J8JQP8-F1
#
_entry.id   AF-A0A7J8JQP8-F1
#
_cell.length_a   1.000
_cell.length_b   1.000
_cell.length_c   1.000
_cell.angle_alpha   90.00
_cell.angle_beta   90.00
_cell.angle_gamma   90.00
#
_symmetry.space_group_name_H-M   'P 1'
#
loop_
_entity.id
_entity.type
_entity.pdbx_description
1 polymer ?
#
loop_
_entity_poly.entity_id
_entity_poly.type
_entity_poly.pdbx_seq_one_letter_code
_entity_poly.pdbx_strand_id
1 'polypeptide(L)'
;MVFKKITEFVCALDASDEFLKFRVMNLPESVVAGTHYSQDQFLRALSNYRDINTEDETVFNYFDELEIHPIHIDIGKLEDTQNRLAIKQLIKEIGEPRNYGLTEEEKAEEERRVAEERMAREAIEEANREHREATETAEKIARWEEWNKRLEEVKREETEFLEAQSAPLRNYLMTYVMPTLMQGLNECCRVRPEDPVDFLAEYLFKNNPATQ
;
A
#
# COMPACT_ATOMS: atom_id res chain seq x y z
N MET A 1 36.37 10.61 22.61
CA MET A 1 35.78 10.57 23.96
C MET A 1 36.05 9.17 24.49
N VAL A 2 36.97 8.99 25.43
CA VAL A 2 37.27 7.66 25.98
C VAL A 2 36.07 7.30 26.87
N PHE A 3 35.27 6.32 26.44
CA PHE A 3 34.20 5.78 27.26
C PHE A 3 34.84 5.08 28.47
N LYS A 4 34.91 5.78 29.60
CA LYS A 4 35.23 5.16 30.88
C LYS A 4 34.02 4.32 31.27
N LYS A 5 34.11 2.99 31.10
CA LYS A 5 33.11 2.08 31.65
C LYS A 5 33.18 2.19 33.16
N ILE A 6 32.15 2.74 33.77
CA ILE A 6 31.99 2.78 35.22
C ILE A 6 31.14 1.55 35.57
N THR A 7 31.63 0.74 36.49
CA THR A 7 30.85 -0.36 37.05
C THR A 7 29.79 0.24 37.97
N GLU A 8 28.52 -0.07 37.73
CA GLU A 8 27.41 0.41 38.56
C GLU A 8 26.93 -0.64 39.55
N PHE A 9 27.03 -1.92 39.18
CA PHE A 9 26.55 -3.05 39.98
C PHE A 9 27.58 -4.17 40.00
N VAL A 10 27.75 -4.79 41.16
CA VAL A 10 28.55 -6.01 41.36
C VAL A 10 27.64 -7.04 42.01
N CYS A 11 27.67 -8.29 41.54
CA CYS A 11 26.83 -9.36 42.07
C CYS A 11 27.71 -10.51 42.53
N ALA A 12 27.52 -10.94 43.78
CA ALA A 12 28.17 -12.11 44.36
C ALA A 12 27.15 -13.27 44.37
N LEU A 13 27.54 -14.39 43.77
CA LEU A 13 26.69 -15.58 43.69
C LEU A 13 27.18 -16.59 44.71
N ASP A 14 26.47 -16.69 45.83
CA ASP A 14 26.85 -17.53 46.95
C ASP A 14 26.29 -18.95 46.79
N ALA A 15 27.14 -19.95 46.99
CA ALA A 15 26.76 -21.36 46.92
C ALA A 15 27.69 -22.22 47.78
N SER A 16 27.16 -23.35 48.28
CA SER A 16 27.96 -24.35 48.98
C SER A 16 28.78 -25.21 48.02
N ASP A 17 29.88 -25.75 48.51
CA ASP A 17 30.77 -26.60 47.73
C ASP A 17 30.08 -27.91 47.31
N GLU A 18 29.21 -28.47 48.16
CA GLU A 18 28.39 -29.64 47.84
C GLU A 18 27.44 -29.35 46.68
N PHE A 19 26.79 -28.18 46.70
CA PHE A 19 25.87 -27.77 45.65
C PHE A 19 26.60 -27.59 44.31
N LEU A 20 27.76 -26.93 44.33
CA LEU A 20 28.57 -26.71 43.13
C LEU A 20 29.09 -28.03 42.55
N LYS A 21 29.59 -28.95 43.40
CA LYS A 21 30.02 -30.29 42.98
C LYS A 21 28.84 -31.08 42.40
N PHE A 22 27.68 -31.08 43.05
CA PHE A 22 26.48 -31.75 42.57
C PHE A 22 26.03 -31.20 41.21
N ARG A 23 26.04 -29.88 41.02
CA ARG A 23 25.64 -29.25 39.77
C ARG A 23 26.56 -29.67 38.61
N VAL A 24 27.87 -29.68 38.83
CA VAL A 24 28.85 -30.11 37.80
C VAL A 24 28.70 -31.60 37.47
N MET A 25 28.46 -32.46 38.46
CA MET A 25 28.24 -33.90 38.24
C MET A 25 27.00 -34.20 37.39
N ASN A 26 25.99 -33.32 37.39
CA ASN A 26 24.76 -33.49 36.61
C ASN A 26 24.83 -32.85 35.21
N LEU A 27 25.99 -32.33 34.79
CA LEU A 27 26.15 -31.76 33.45
C LEU A 27 26.32 -32.86 32.38
N PRO A 28 25.74 -32.67 31.16
CA PRO A 28 25.97 -33.58 30.05
C PRO A 28 27.46 -33.63 29.64
N GLU A 29 27.94 -34.81 29.26
CA GLU A 29 29.33 -35.01 28.83
C GLU A 29 29.72 -34.12 27.63
N SER A 30 28.76 -33.79 26.77
CA SER A 30 28.96 -32.85 25.65
C SER A 30 29.37 -31.44 26.08
N VAL A 31 29.01 -31.02 27.30
CA VAL A 31 29.36 -29.71 27.87
C VAL A 31 30.67 -29.80 28.67
N VAL A 32 30.94 -30.96 29.27
CA VAL A 32 32.13 -31.19 30.10
C VAL A 32 33.38 -31.46 29.24
N ALA A 33 33.22 -32.14 28.10
CA ALA A 33 34.31 -32.49 27.21
C ALA A 33 35.07 -31.25 26.70
N GLY A 34 36.36 -31.16 27.02
CA GLY A 34 37.23 -30.04 26.62
C GLY A 34 37.16 -28.80 27.52
N THR A 35 36.41 -28.85 28.62
CA THR A 35 36.31 -27.73 29.57
C THR A 35 36.99 -28.04 30.91
N HIS A 36 37.14 -27.00 31.75
CA HIS A 36 37.65 -27.11 33.12
C HIS A 36 36.65 -27.77 34.10
N TYR A 37 35.49 -28.22 33.63
CA TYR A 37 34.49 -28.93 34.43
C TYR A 37 34.78 -30.44 34.61
N SER A 38 35.91 -30.94 34.10
CA SER A 38 36.39 -32.28 34.47
C SER A 38 36.60 -32.39 35.98
N GLN A 39 36.22 -33.52 36.57
CA GLN A 39 36.10 -33.69 38.03
C GLN A 39 37.36 -33.25 38.80
N ASP A 40 38.55 -33.66 38.36
CA ASP A 40 39.81 -33.31 39.02
C ASP A 40 40.19 -31.84 38.86
N GLN A 41 39.90 -31.21 37.72
CA GLN A 41 40.25 -29.81 37.47
C GLN A 41 39.30 -28.88 38.22
N PHE A 42 38.00 -29.19 38.23
CA PHE A 42 37.01 -28.40 38.94
C PHE A 42 37.27 -28.40 40.45
N LEU A 43 37.57 -29.55 41.05
CA LEU A 43 37.86 -29.65 42.48
C LEU A 43 39.12 -28.85 42.87
N ARG A 44 40.18 -28.89 42.05
CA ARG A 44 41.39 -28.08 42.28
C ARG A 44 41.10 -26.59 42.13
N ALA A 45 40.34 -26.20 41.11
CA ALA A 45 39.97 -24.80 40.89
C ALA A 45 39.09 -24.26 42.03
N LEU A 46 38.15 -25.07 42.53
CA LEU A 46 37.30 -24.71 43.66
C LEU A 46 38.12 -24.53 44.95
N SER A 47 39.06 -25.44 45.24
CA SER A 47 39.97 -25.29 46.38
C SER A 47 40.80 -24.01 46.27
N ASN A 48 41.46 -23.81 45.13
CA ASN A 48 42.25 -22.59 44.89
C ASN A 48 41.40 -21.32 45.03
N TYR A 49 40.15 -21.33 44.56
CA TYR A 49 39.25 -20.20 44.71
C TYR A 49 38.96 -19.89 46.19
N ARG A 50 38.70 -20.90 47.02
CA ARG A 50 38.45 -20.72 48.46
C ARG A 50 39.71 -20.29 49.22
N ASP A 51 40.87 -20.80 48.82
CA ASP A 51 42.16 -20.44 49.43
C ASP A 51 42.58 -19.00 49.10
N ILE A 52 42.24 -18.51 47.91
CA ILE A 52 42.55 -17.14 47.47
C ILE A 52 41.51 -16.15 48.03
N ASN A 53 40.22 -16.50 48.02
CA ASN A 53 39.16 -15.62 48.50
C ASN A 53 38.89 -15.88 49.99
N THR A 54 39.78 -15.36 50.83
CA THR A 54 39.62 -15.30 52.29
C THR A 54 38.92 -14.02 52.71
N GLU A 55 38.35 -13.97 53.93
CA GLU A 55 37.54 -12.84 54.42
C GLU A 55 38.26 -11.48 54.31
N ASP A 56 39.59 -11.46 54.38
CA ASP A 56 40.41 -10.24 54.36
C ASP A 56 40.88 -9.82 52.94
N GLU A 57 40.89 -10.73 51.96
CA GLU A 57 41.42 -10.48 50.60
C GLU A 57 40.43 -10.93 49.50
N THR A 58 39.24 -10.33 49.45
CA THR A 58 38.30 -10.58 48.36
C THR A 58 38.34 -9.48 47.30
N VAL A 59 38.04 -9.84 46.05
CA VAL A 59 37.82 -8.86 44.97
C VAL A 59 36.66 -7.90 45.30
N PHE A 60 35.76 -8.30 46.19
CA PHE A 60 34.65 -7.46 46.63
C PHE A 60 35.10 -6.30 47.52
N ASN A 61 36.16 -6.48 48.31
CA ASN A 61 36.72 -5.40 49.15
C ASN A 61 37.13 -4.18 48.29
N TYR A 62 37.65 -4.41 47.08
CA TYR A 62 37.96 -3.33 46.13
C TYR A 62 36.71 -2.54 45.69
N PHE A 63 35.58 -3.22 45.50
CA PHE A 63 34.34 -2.56 45.09
C PHE A 63 33.64 -1.85 46.25
N ASP A 64 33.76 -2.39 47.47
CA ASP A 64 33.32 -1.72 48.69
C ASP A 64 34.08 -0.40 48.91
N GLU A 65 35.40 -0.36 48.67
CA GLU A 65 36.19 0.88 48.69
C GLU A 65 35.72 1.92 47.66
N LEU A 66 35.10 1.49 46.56
CA LEU A 66 34.50 2.33 45.53
C LEU A 66 33.03 2.68 45.81
N GLU A 67 32.52 2.37 47.00
CA GLU A 67 31.11 2.53 47.40
C GLU A 67 30.13 1.69 46.56
N ILE A 68 30.61 0.66 45.84
CA ILE A 68 29.78 -0.26 45.05
C ILE A 68 29.60 -1.54 45.84
N HIS A 69 28.48 -1.64 46.56
CA HIS A 69 28.23 -2.77 47.46
C HIS A 69 27.80 -4.01 46.65
N PRO A 70 28.45 -5.17 46.83
CA PRO A 70 28.08 -6.41 46.16
C PRO A 70 26.66 -6.87 46.52
N ILE A 71 25.87 -7.21 45.50
CA ILE A 71 24.57 -7.84 45.67
C ILE A 71 24.78 -9.35 45.85
N HIS A 72 24.61 -9.83 47.07
CA HIS A 72 24.73 -11.24 47.42
C HIS A 72 23.44 -12.02 47.07
N ILE A 73 23.57 -13.02 46.21
CA ILE A 73 22.48 -13.91 45.80
C ILE A 73 22.88 -15.35 46.09
N ASP A 74 22.23 -15.93 47.09
CA ASP A 74 22.41 -17.33 47.47
C ASP A 74 21.68 -18.25 46.48
N ILE A 75 22.45 -18.88 45.60
CA ILE A 75 21.95 -19.84 44.59
C ILE A 75 21.63 -21.18 45.25
N GLY A 76 22.29 -21.53 46.36
CA GLY A 76 22.07 -22.80 47.05
C GLY A 76 20.66 -22.91 47.65
N LYS A 77 20.08 -21.79 48.08
CA LYS A 77 18.68 -21.73 48.57
C LYS A 77 17.64 -21.69 47.44
N LEU A 78 18.05 -21.29 46.25
CA LEU A 78 17.18 -21.19 45.08
C LEU A 78 17.36 -22.49 44.27
N GLU A 79 16.61 -23.54 44.61
CA GLU A 79 16.63 -24.88 43.98
C GLU A 79 16.12 -24.87 42.51
N ASP A 80 16.61 -23.95 41.68
CA ASP A 80 16.28 -23.85 40.26
C ASP A 80 17.51 -24.16 39.42
N THR A 81 17.47 -25.29 38.69
CA THR A 81 18.53 -25.72 37.79
C THR A 81 18.83 -24.69 36.69
N GLN A 82 17.84 -23.85 36.36
CA GLN A 82 17.96 -22.80 35.36
C GLN A 82 18.21 -21.40 35.95
N ASN A 83 18.40 -21.28 37.26
CA ASN A 83 18.64 -20.01 37.97
C ASN A 83 17.60 -18.91 37.65
N ARG A 84 16.37 -19.24 37.24
CA ARG A 84 15.36 -18.25 36.84
C ARG A 84 14.97 -17.34 38.01
N LEU A 85 14.96 -17.89 39.24
CA LEU A 85 14.72 -17.11 40.45
C LEU A 85 15.83 -16.09 40.71
N ALA A 86 17.10 -16.49 40.55
CA ALA A 86 18.24 -15.59 40.66
C ALA A 86 18.19 -14.51 39.58
N ILE A 87 17.82 -14.86 38.34
CA ILE A 87 17.64 -13.91 37.23
C ILE A 87 16.51 -12.92 37.55
N LYS A 88 15.38 -13.37 38.09
CA LYS A 88 14.30 -12.47 38.51
C LYS A 88 14.74 -11.49 39.60
N GLN A 89 15.54 -11.96 40.56
CA GLN A 89 16.10 -11.10 41.60
C GLN A 89 17.08 -10.08 41.01
N LEU A 90 17.96 -10.51 40.10
CA LEU A 90 18.85 -9.61 39.36
C LEU A 90 18.08 -8.56 38.54
N ILE A 91 17.00 -8.94 37.86
CA ILE A 91 16.16 -8.00 37.11
C ILE A 91 15.47 -7.00 38.03
N LYS A 92 15.09 -7.42 39.25
CA LYS A 92 14.50 -6.51 40.23
C LYS A 92 15.50 -5.47 40.74
N GLU A 93 16.75 -5.88 40.99
CA GLU A 93 17.78 -5.00 41.55
C GLU A 93 18.49 -4.15 40.47
N ILE A 94 18.73 -4.70 39.29
CA ILE A 94 19.53 -4.07 38.20
C ILE A 94 18.62 -3.46 37.10
N GLY A 95 17.39 -3.96 36.96
CA GLY A 95 16.45 -3.56 35.92
C GLY A 95 16.29 -4.57 34.79
N GLU A 96 15.34 -4.31 33.88
CA GLU A 96 15.08 -5.19 32.73
C GLU A 96 16.30 -5.26 31.80
N PRO A 97 16.59 -6.43 31.20
CA PRO A 97 17.68 -6.58 30.24
C PRO A 97 17.48 -5.61 29.08
N ARG A 98 18.25 -4.53 29.07
CA ARG A 98 18.38 -3.66 27.91
C ARG A 98 19.30 -4.36 26.93
N ASN A 99 18.71 -5.18 26.06
CA ASN A 99 19.43 -5.65 24.88
C ASN A 99 19.88 -4.40 24.10
N TYR A 100 21.16 -4.34 23.72
CA TYR A 100 21.63 -3.32 22.77
C TYR A 100 20.68 -3.41 21.55
N GLY A 101 20.02 -2.31 21.16
CA GLY A 101 18.86 -2.35 20.26
C GLY A 101 19.09 -3.06 18.90
N LEU A 102 18.03 -3.17 18.09
CA LEU A 102 18.04 -3.79 16.75
C LEU A 102 19.34 -3.51 15.99
N THR A 103 19.94 -4.58 15.45
CA THR A 103 21.14 -4.50 14.62
C THR A 103 20.89 -3.62 13.39
N GLU A 104 21.95 -3.05 12.79
CA GLU A 104 21.80 -2.21 11.59
C GLU A 104 21.13 -2.96 10.44
N GLU A 105 21.36 -4.28 10.34
CA GLU A 105 20.73 -5.15 9.34
C GLU A 105 19.21 -5.28 9.56
N GLU A 106 18.77 -5.50 10.80
CA GLU A 106 17.33 -5.62 11.11
C GLU A 106 16.57 -4.30 10.88
N LYS A 107 17.21 -3.15 11.11
CA LYS A 107 16.61 -1.85 10.78
C LYS A 107 16.45 -1.65 9.28
N ALA A 108 17.47 -2.01 8.51
CA ALA A 108 17.43 -1.89 7.05
C ALA A 108 16.36 -2.82 6.44
N GLU A 109 16.19 -4.03 6.98
CA GLU A 109 15.15 -4.96 6.55
C GLU A 109 13.74 -4.44 6.84
N GLU A 110 13.53 -3.87 8.04
CA GLU A 110 12.26 -3.24 8.40
C GLU A 110 11.94 -2.04 7.50
N GLU A 111 12.92 -1.18 7.23
CA GLU A 111 12.77 -0.05 6.31
C GLU A 111 12.41 -0.50 4.89
N ARG A 112 13.04 -1.58 4.40
CA ARG A 112 12.70 -2.17 3.10
C ARG A 112 11.28 -2.72 3.09
N ARG A 113 10.87 -3.44 4.13
CA ARG A 113 9.51 -3.99 4.23
C ARG A 113 8.46 -2.88 4.24
N VAL A 114 8.69 -1.82 5.01
CA VAL A 114 7.79 -0.65 5.07
C VAL A 114 7.75 0.08 3.72
N ALA A 115 8.89 0.22 3.04
CA ALA A 115 8.95 0.82 1.71
C ALA A 115 8.18 -0.02 0.67
N GLU A 116 8.36 -1.34 0.67
CA GLU A 116 7.64 -2.26 -0.20
C GLU A 116 6.13 -2.24 0.06
N GLU A 117 5.69 -2.24 1.32
CA GLU A 117 4.28 -2.15 1.67
C GLU A 117 3.65 -0.81 1.22
N ARG A 118 4.38 0.30 1.37
CA ARG A 118 3.93 1.62 0.89
C ARG A 118 3.77 1.62 -0.62
N MET A 119 4.77 1.12 -1.36
CA MET A 119 4.70 1.02 -2.83
C MET A 119 3.55 0.12 -3.29
N ALA A 120 3.32 -1.00 -2.60
CA ALA A 120 2.20 -1.89 -2.90
C ALA A 120 0.84 -1.22 -2.66
N ARG A 121 0.71 -0.47 -1.56
CA ARG A 121 -0.51 0.30 -1.26
C ARG A 121 -0.78 1.37 -2.31
N GLU A 122 0.24 2.13 -2.69
CA GLU A 122 0.14 3.16 -3.74
C GLU A 122 -0.25 2.54 -5.09
N ALA A 123 0.33 1.40 -5.47
CA ALA A 123 -0.02 0.70 -6.70
C ALA A 123 -1.48 0.19 -6.71
N ILE A 124 -1.99 -0.29 -5.56
CA ILE A 124 -3.38 -0.70 -5.41
C ILE A 124 -4.32 0.51 -5.51
N GLU A 125 -3.98 1.63 -4.87
CA GLU A 125 -4.77 2.86 -4.94
C GLU A 125 -4.82 3.43 -6.36
N GLU A 126 -3.69 3.40 -7.08
CA GLU A 126 -3.60 3.82 -8.48
C GLU A 126 -4.47 2.94 -9.38
N ALA A 127 -4.33 1.61 -9.29
CA ALA A 127 -5.13 0.68 -10.09
C ALA A 127 -6.63 0.82 -9.81
N ASN A 128 -7.02 1.07 -8.56
CA ASN A 128 -8.41 1.33 -8.19
C ASN A 128 -8.92 2.65 -8.79
N ARG A 129 -8.08 3.69 -8.82
CA ARG A 129 -8.44 4.98 -9.43
C ARG A 129 -8.60 4.85 -10.94
N GLU A 130 -7.64 4.23 -11.62
CA GLU A 130 -7.71 3.96 -13.06
C GLU A 130 -8.95 3.13 -13.43
N HIS A 131 -9.25 2.08 -12.65
CA HIS A 131 -10.44 1.27 -12.87
C HIS A 131 -11.73 2.09 -12.74
N ARG A 132 -11.83 2.94 -11.72
CA ARG A 132 -13.00 3.81 -11.52
C ARG A 132 -13.13 4.85 -12.63
N GLU A 133 -12.04 5.46 -13.06
CA GLU A 133 -12.05 6.41 -14.18
C GLU A 133 -12.46 5.72 -15.50
N ALA A 134 -11.97 4.49 -15.73
CA ALA A 134 -12.34 3.68 -16.88
C ALA A 134 -13.83 3.31 -16.88
N THR A 135 -14.39 2.92 -15.72
CA THR A 135 -15.83 2.63 -15.63
C THR A 135 -16.68 3.88 -15.82
N GLU A 136 -16.32 5.00 -15.20
CA GLU A 136 -17.06 6.27 -15.35
C GLU A 136 -17.02 6.80 -16.79
N THR A 137 -15.89 6.66 -17.48
CA THR A 137 -15.77 7.05 -18.90
C THR A 137 -16.57 6.12 -19.82
N ALA A 138 -16.53 4.82 -19.60
CA ALA A 138 -17.34 3.85 -20.33
C ALA A 138 -18.85 4.13 -20.16
N GLU A 139 -19.31 4.41 -18.94
CA GLU A 139 -20.71 4.77 -18.69
C GLU A 139 -21.12 6.09 -19.36
N LYS A 140 -20.23 7.09 -19.38
CA LYS A 140 -20.49 8.35 -20.08
C LYS A 140 -20.60 8.14 -21.59
N ILE A 141 -19.73 7.34 -22.17
CA ILE A 141 -19.76 7.00 -23.60
C ILE A 141 -21.06 6.25 -23.92
N ALA A 142 -21.40 5.21 -23.17
CA ALA A 142 -22.63 4.44 -23.39
C ALA A 142 -23.90 5.30 -23.31
N ARG A 143 -23.99 6.17 -22.29
CA ARG A 143 -25.12 7.13 -22.17
C ARG A 143 -25.16 8.12 -23.32
N TRP A 144 -24.01 8.59 -23.77
CA TRP A 144 -23.92 9.53 -24.89
C TRP A 144 -24.34 8.87 -26.20
N GLU A 145 -23.92 7.64 -26.46
CA GLU A 145 -24.32 6.85 -27.62
C GLU A 145 -25.83 6.59 -27.64
N GLU A 146 -26.41 6.19 -26.50
CA GLU A 146 -27.86 5.99 -26.36
C GLU A 146 -28.63 7.30 -26.60
N TRP A 147 -28.18 8.40 -26.01
CA TRP A 147 -28.75 9.72 -26.23
C TRP A 147 -28.68 10.14 -27.70
N ASN A 148 -27.52 9.95 -28.35
CA ASN A 148 -27.34 10.32 -29.75
C ASN A 148 -28.26 9.50 -30.66
N LYS A 149 -28.38 8.20 -30.41
CA LYS A 149 -29.32 7.33 -31.15
C LYS A 149 -30.76 7.82 -31.01
N ARG A 150 -31.19 8.14 -29.80
CA ARG A 150 -32.55 8.66 -29.55
C ARG A 150 -32.78 10.01 -30.24
N LEU A 151 -31.77 10.87 -30.26
CA LEU A 151 -31.83 12.15 -30.95
C LEU A 151 -31.94 11.97 -32.47
N GLU A 152 -31.21 11.02 -33.05
CA GLU A 152 -31.31 10.67 -34.47
C GLU A 152 -32.68 10.10 -34.83
N GLU A 153 -33.27 9.27 -33.98
CA GLU A 153 -34.63 8.74 -34.15
C GLU A 153 -35.66 9.88 -34.17
N VAL A 154 -35.60 10.81 -33.20
CA VAL A 154 -36.49 11.98 -33.16
C VAL A 154 -36.33 12.86 -34.41
N LYS A 155 -35.09 13.14 -34.83
CA LYS A 155 -34.84 13.92 -36.06
C LYS A 155 -35.44 13.23 -37.28
N ARG A 156 -35.30 11.91 -37.39
CA ARG A 156 -35.89 11.14 -38.48
C ARG A 156 -37.41 11.25 -38.47
N GLU A 157 -38.04 11.04 -37.32
CA GLU A 157 -39.50 11.18 -37.16
C GLU A 157 -39.98 12.59 -37.52
N GLU A 158 -39.27 13.64 -37.08
CA GLU A 158 -39.57 15.02 -37.46
C GLU A 158 -39.48 15.24 -38.97
N THR A 159 -38.42 14.71 -39.62
CA THR A 159 -38.28 14.83 -41.08
C THR A 159 -39.38 14.08 -41.83
N GLU A 160 -39.71 12.85 -41.43
CA GLU A 160 -40.78 12.06 -42.05
C GLU A 160 -42.14 12.74 -41.88
N PHE A 161 -42.41 13.32 -40.70
CA PHE A 161 -43.62 14.07 -40.43
C PHE A 161 -43.73 15.33 -41.31
N LEU A 162 -42.65 16.12 -41.40
CA LEU A 162 -42.61 17.31 -42.25
C LEU A 162 -42.75 16.94 -43.74
N GLU A 163 -42.10 15.87 -44.18
CA GLU A 163 -42.24 15.36 -45.54
C GLU A 163 -43.68 14.96 -45.83
N ALA A 164 -44.31 14.18 -44.94
CA ALA A 164 -45.71 13.77 -45.07
C ALA A 164 -46.68 14.96 -45.09
N GLN A 165 -46.45 15.98 -44.26
CA GLN A 165 -47.25 17.21 -44.27
C GLN A 165 -47.05 18.01 -45.56
N SER A 166 -45.83 18.03 -46.11
CA SER A 166 -45.50 18.71 -47.37
C SER A 166 -45.93 17.93 -48.61
N ALA A 167 -46.20 16.63 -48.49
CA ALA A 167 -46.44 15.74 -49.62
C ALA A 167 -47.65 16.15 -50.48
N PRO A 168 -48.83 16.52 -49.93
CA PRO A 168 -49.96 16.96 -50.73
C PRO A 168 -49.65 18.21 -51.56
N LEU A 169 -49.00 19.20 -50.95
CA LEU A 169 -48.60 20.43 -51.63
C LEU A 169 -47.55 20.15 -52.71
N ARG A 170 -46.53 19.35 -52.39
CA ARG A 170 -45.49 18.97 -53.35
C ARG A 170 -46.08 18.21 -54.54
N ASN A 171 -46.98 17.27 -54.31
CA ASN A 171 -47.68 16.53 -55.36
C ASN A 171 -48.51 17.47 -56.23
N TYR A 172 -49.27 18.39 -55.62
CA TYR A 172 -50.03 19.39 -56.36
C TYR A 172 -49.12 20.26 -57.25
N LEU A 173 -48.03 20.79 -56.69
CA LEU A 173 -47.07 21.59 -57.44
C LEU A 173 -46.45 20.77 -58.59
N MET A 174 -46.01 19.54 -58.33
CA MET A 174 -45.40 18.67 -59.33
C MET A 174 -46.36 18.26 -60.45
N THR A 175 -47.64 18.03 -60.15
CA THR A 175 -48.63 17.59 -61.15
C THR A 175 -49.20 18.75 -61.96
N TYR A 176 -49.52 19.88 -61.32
CA TYR A 176 -50.30 20.94 -61.96
C TYR A 176 -49.49 22.19 -62.32
N VAL A 177 -48.46 22.53 -61.53
CA VAL A 177 -47.73 23.81 -61.69
C VAL A 177 -46.41 23.60 -62.42
N MET A 178 -45.65 22.57 -62.05
CA MET A 178 -44.31 22.31 -62.57
C MET A 178 -44.26 22.04 -64.08
N PRO A 179 -45.18 21.29 -64.71
CA PRO A 179 -45.11 21.07 -66.16
C PRO A 179 -45.20 22.37 -66.95
N THR A 180 -46.16 23.23 -66.63
CA THR A 180 -46.34 24.53 -67.29
C THR A 180 -45.19 25.48 -66.98
N LEU A 181 -44.72 25.51 -65.73
CA LEU A 181 -43.58 26.34 -65.32
C LEU A 181 -42.28 25.91 -66.02
N MET A 182 -42.02 24.61 -66.13
CA MET A 182 -40.84 24.09 -66.82
C MET A 182 -40.88 24.41 -68.32
N GLN A 183 -42.05 24.30 -68.96
CA GLN A 183 -42.22 24.70 -70.36
C GLN A 183 -41.98 26.19 -70.55
N GLY A 184 -42.55 27.03 -69.69
CA GLY A 184 -42.34 28.48 -69.72
C GLY A 184 -40.90 28.89 -69.48
N LEU A 185 -40.20 28.24 -68.54
CA LEU A 185 -38.78 28.46 -68.28
C LEU A 185 -37.92 28.06 -69.48
N ASN A 186 -38.24 26.94 -70.14
CA ASN A 186 -37.53 26.50 -71.33
C ASN A 186 -37.75 27.48 -72.50
N GLU A 187 -38.98 27.94 -72.70
CA GLU A 187 -39.34 28.95 -73.70
C GLU A 187 -38.68 30.30 -73.43
N CYS A 188 -38.61 30.73 -72.17
CA CYS A 188 -37.89 31.92 -71.75
C CYS A 188 -36.39 31.82 -72.06
N CYS A 189 -35.76 30.67 -71.79
CA CYS A 189 -34.37 30.41 -72.13
C CYS A 189 -34.10 30.43 -73.64
N ARG A 190 -35.09 30.04 -74.45
CA ARG A 190 -35.01 30.06 -75.93
C ARG A 190 -35.13 31.46 -76.49
N VAL A 191 -36.14 32.22 -76.06
CA VAL A 191 -36.45 33.56 -76.58
C VAL A 191 -35.49 34.62 -76.05
N ARG A 192 -34.93 34.42 -74.84
CA ARG A 192 -34.06 35.38 -74.14
C ARG A 192 -34.62 36.81 -74.18
N PRO A 193 -35.84 37.03 -73.64
CA PRO A 193 -36.44 38.35 -73.55
C PRO A 193 -35.60 39.28 -72.67
N GLU A 194 -35.78 40.60 -72.84
CA GLU A 194 -35.10 41.61 -72.01
C GLU A 194 -35.52 41.52 -70.53
N ASP A 195 -36.80 41.18 -70.27
CA ASP A 195 -37.30 40.85 -68.93
C ASP A 195 -37.81 39.39 -68.87
N PRO A 196 -37.02 38.46 -68.31
CA PRO A 196 -37.42 37.05 -68.21
C PRO A 196 -38.51 36.79 -67.16
N VAL A 197 -38.64 37.66 -66.15
CA VAL A 197 -39.66 37.49 -65.10
C VAL A 197 -41.03 37.86 -65.65
N ASP A 198 -41.11 39.00 -66.32
CA ASP A 198 -42.37 39.48 -66.93
C ASP A 198 -42.84 38.55 -68.05
N PHE A 199 -41.92 38.11 -68.93
CA PHE A 199 -42.22 37.13 -69.97
C PHE A 199 -42.77 35.80 -69.39
N LEU A 200 -42.15 35.28 -68.33
CA LEU A 200 -42.59 34.06 -67.69
C LEU A 200 -43.96 34.23 -67.02
N ALA A 201 -44.21 35.38 -66.37
CA ALA A 201 -45.51 35.69 -65.79
C ALA A 201 -46.61 35.71 -66.87
N GLU A 202 -46.39 36.41 -67.98
CA GLU A 202 -47.31 36.40 -69.12
C GLU A 202 -47.55 34.98 -69.67
N TYR A 203 -46.48 34.19 -69.80
CA TYR A 203 -46.56 32.82 -70.30
C TYR A 203 -47.41 31.94 -69.39
N LEU A 204 -47.25 32.06 -68.08
CA LEU A 204 -48.03 31.33 -67.08
C LEU A 204 -49.50 31.77 -67.07
N PHE A 205 -49.78 33.07 -67.20
CA PHE A 205 -51.16 33.57 -67.33
C PHE A 205 -51.87 33.02 -68.57
N LYS A 206 -51.17 32.95 -69.71
CA LYS A 206 -51.72 32.43 -70.97
C LYS A 206 -51.97 30.92 -70.95
N ASN A 207 -51.21 30.16 -70.17
CA ASN A 207 -51.25 28.69 -70.12
C ASN A 207 -51.76 28.15 -68.78
N ASN A 208 -52.63 28.89 -68.09
CA ASN A 208 -53.14 28.50 -66.78
C ASN A 208 -54.10 27.29 -66.89
N PRO A 209 -53.78 26.15 -66.23
CA PRO A 209 -54.56 24.90 -66.33
C PRO A 209 -55.96 24.98 -65.69
N ALA A 210 -56.27 26.00 -64.88
CA ALA A 210 -57.60 26.19 -64.29
C ALA A 210 -58.61 26.93 -65.19
N THR A 211 -58.11 27.57 -66.26
CA THR A 211 -58.89 28.38 -67.19
C THR A 211 -58.99 27.76 -68.60
N GLN A 212 -58.49 26.54 -68.76
CA GLN A 212 -58.40 25.82 -70.03
C GLN A 212 -59.34 24.62 -70.07
#